data_AF-A0A4R1YZB8-F1
#
_entry.id   AF-A0A4R1YZB8-F1
#
_cell.length_a   1.000
_cell.length_b   1.000
_cell.length_c   1.000
_cell.angle_alpha   90.00
_cell.angle_beta   90.00
_cell.angle_gamma   90.00
#
_symmetry.space_group_name_H-M   'P 1'
#
loop_
_entity.id
_entity.type
_entity.pdbx_description
1 polymer ?
#
loop_
_entity_poly.entity_id
_entity_poly.type
_entity_poly.pdbx_seq_one_letter_code
_entity_poly.pdbx_strand_id
1 'polypeptide(L)'
;MDSYNAKTELKVYDFDEDGKEELAVILNVGSGTGISLYELHVVEYQSTGVHAGQELLDYIFAQEDYKRKLAKAIQFKKSIKNNELIGQIALDGQTYEVNLGAYQKDYGEEKIGNQLGYGGIVRFEAVEQGLKIVVAVGLVIEGVAEPQYIGEVEAKVTYSPEGIFALGDFQFRAV
;
A
#
# COMPACT_ATOMS: atom_id res chain seq x y z
N MET A 1 7.72 -19.59 -1.71
CA MET A 1 7.50 -18.50 -2.68
C MET A 1 6.24 -18.87 -3.41
N ASP A 2 5.09 -18.46 -2.88
CA ASP A 2 3.80 -18.76 -3.50
C ASP A 2 3.75 -18.07 -4.87
N SER A 3 3.35 -18.83 -5.89
CA SER A 3 3.10 -18.31 -7.22
C SER A 3 2.00 -17.24 -7.10
N TYR A 4 2.39 -15.97 -7.22
CA TYR A 4 1.45 -14.85 -7.31
C TYR A 4 0.65 -15.00 -8.60
N ASN A 5 -0.50 -15.65 -8.52
CA ASN A 5 -1.50 -15.58 -9.57
C ASN A 5 -2.13 -14.20 -9.48
N ALA A 6 -1.83 -13.35 -10.45
CA ALA A 6 -2.53 -12.08 -10.67
C ALA A 6 -4.04 -12.38 -10.75
N LYS A 7 -4.78 -12.07 -9.68
CA LYS A 7 -6.20 -12.35 -9.58
C LYS A 7 -6.95 -11.03 -9.60
N THR A 8 -7.85 -10.90 -10.55
CA THR A 8 -8.88 -9.86 -10.50
C THR A 8 -9.85 -10.20 -9.38
N GLU A 9 -10.13 -9.21 -8.53
CA GLU A 9 -11.13 -9.32 -7.48
C GLU A 9 -12.26 -8.33 -7.75
N LEU A 10 -13.49 -8.80 -7.56
CA LEU A 10 -14.72 -8.03 -7.73
C LEU A 10 -15.50 -8.13 -6.43
N LYS A 11 -15.89 -7.00 -5.86
CA LYS A 11 -16.74 -6.96 -4.67
C LYS A 11 -17.77 -5.84 -4.76
N VAL A 12 -19.01 -6.17 -4.42
CA VAL A 12 -20.10 -5.21 -4.25
C VAL A 12 -20.29 -4.94 -2.76
N TYR A 13 -20.28 -3.66 -2.37
CA TYR A 13 -20.49 -3.19 -1.00
C TYR A 13 -20.74 -1.68 -1.01
N ASP A 14 -21.35 -1.16 0.05
CA ASP A 14 -21.49 0.28 0.31
C ASP A 14 -20.18 0.83 0.89
N PHE A 15 -19.26 1.22 0.02
CA PHE A 15 -17.88 1.51 0.37
C PHE A 15 -17.67 2.97 0.84
N ASP A 16 -18.54 3.90 0.44
CA ASP A 16 -18.55 5.29 0.93
C ASP A 16 -19.58 5.56 2.04
N GLU A 17 -20.37 4.55 2.41
CA GLU A 17 -21.37 4.58 3.47
C GLU A 17 -22.56 5.53 3.18
N ASP A 18 -22.88 5.74 1.89
CA ASP A 18 -24.02 6.56 1.45
C ASP A 18 -25.36 5.81 1.40
N GLY A 19 -25.34 4.48 1.60
CA GLY A 19 -26.49 3.60 1.55
C GLY A 19 -26.76 2.96 0.18
N LYS A 20 -25.92 3.20 -0.82
CA LYS A 20 -25.91 2.49 -2.11
C LYS A 20 -24.71 1.55 -2.17
N GLU A 21 -24.77 0.58 -3.08
CA GLU A 21 -23.66 -0.35 -3.27
C GLU A 21 -22.83 0.06 -4.49
N GLU A 22 -21.52 0.02 -4.35
CA GLU A 22 -20.55 0.21 -5.43
C GLU A 22 -19.82 -1.09 -5.75
N LEU A 23 -19.27 -1.15 -6.95
CA LEU A 23 -18.42 -2.25 -7.38
C LEU A 23 -16.95 -1.85 -7.23
N ALA A 24 -16.25 -2.49 -6.30
CA ALA A 24 -14.79 -2.49 -6.28
C ALA A 24 -14.24 -3.51 -7.29
N VAL A 25 -13.34 -3.06 -8.16
CA VAL A 25 -12.59 -3.88 -9.12
C VAL A 25 -11.10 -3.71 -8.85
N ILE A 26 -10.45 -4.79 -8.42
CA ILE A 26 -9.01 -4.82 -8.16
C ILE A 26 -8.32 -5.50 -9.33
N LEU A 27 -7.47 -4.77 -10.03
CA LEU A 27 -6.77 -5.24 -11.24
C LEU A 27 -5.28 -5.32 -11.00
N ASN A 28 -4.65 -6.40 -11.43
CA ASN A 28 -3.20 -6.43 -11.60
C ASN A 28 -2.86 -5.75 -12.93
N VAL A 29 -2.12 -4.65 -12.86
CA VAL A 29 -1.77 -3.84 -14.04
C VAL A 29 -0.30 -3.94 -14.43
N GLY A 30 0.51 -4.62 -13.62
CA GLY A 30 1.92 -4.81 -13.88
C GLY A 30 2.53 -5.87 -12.99
N SER A 31 3.28 -6.79 -13.59
CA SER A 31 4.05 -7.80 -12.86
C SER A 31 5.42 -8.02 -13.50
N GLY A 32 6.40 -8.37 -12.69
CA GLY A 32 7.77 -8.65 -13.10
C GLY A 32 8.67 -8.98 -11.91
N THR A 33 9.97 -9.17 -12.14
CA THR A 33 10.94 -9.37 -11.05
C THR A 33 10.94 -8.14 -10.14
N GLY A 34 10.52 -8.31 -8.88
CA GLY A 34 10.47 -7.23 -7.89
C GLY A 34 9.32 -6.23 -8.07
N ILE A 35 8.38 -6.48 -9.00
CA ILE A 35 7.26 -5.57 -9.28
C ILE A 35 5.93 -6.34 -9.29
N SER A 36 4.95 -5.84 -8.54
CA SER A 36 3.57 -6.29 -8.53
C SER A 36 2.67 -5.09 -8.24
N LEU A 37 1.99 -4.59 -9.28
CA LEU A 37 1.23 -3.35 -9.24
C LEU A 37 -0.23 -3.64 -9.46
N TYR A 38 -1.06 -3.06 -8.59
CA TYR A 38 -2.49 -3.17 -8.65
C TYR A 38 -3.12 -1.79 -8.73
N GLU A 39 -4.24 -1.72 -9.42
CA GLU A 39 -5.16 -0.59 -9.38
C GLU A 39 -6.45 -1.03 -8.68
N LEU A 40 -7.04 -0.10 -7.94
CA LEU A 40 -8.39 -0.26 -7.39
C LEU A 40 -9.30 0.71 -8.13
N HIS A 41 -10.33 0.18 -8.74
CA HIS A 41 -11.43 0.94 -9.31
C HIS A 41 -12.63 0.83 -8.38
N VAL A 42 -13.34 1.92 -8.17
CA VAL A 42 -14.66 1.92 -7.54
C VAL A 42 -15.64 2.48 -8.56
N VAL A 43 -16.61 1.64 -8.95
CA VAL A 43 -17.58 1.93 -9.98
C VAL A 43 -18.95 2.14 -9.35
N GLU A 44 -19.56 3.29 -9.65
CA GLU A 44 -20.85 3.70 -9.10
C GLU A 44 -21.78 4.24 -10.18
N TYR A 45 -23.07 4.34 -9.84
CA TYR A 45 -24.09 4.95 -10.70
C TYR A 45 -24.12 6.47 -10.51
N GLN A 46 -24.08 7.23 -11.62
CA GLN A 46 -24.10 8.70 -11.56
C GLN A 46 -25.42 9.29 -11.01
N SER A 47 -26.52 8.52 -10.97
CA SER A 47 -27.83 9.03 -10.53
C SER A 47 -28.66 8.01 -9.75
N THR A 48 -29.58 8.53 -8.93
CA THR A 48 -30.51 7.71 -8.13
C THR A 48 -31.58 7.11 -9.03
N GLY A 49 -31.33 5.93 -9.60
CA GLY A 49 -32.31 5.17 -10.36
C GLY A 49 -31.65 4.25 -11.39
N VAL A 50 -31.81 2.94 -11.23
CA VAL A 50 -31.21 1.94 -12.12
C VAL A 50 -32.03 1.83 -13.41
N HIS A 51 -31.47 2.35 -14.51
CA HIS A 51 -32.08 2.25 -15.84
C HIS A 51 -31.05 1.78 -16.88
N ALA A 52 -31.52 1.03 -17.88
CA ALA A 52 -30.65 0.58 -18.97
C ALA A 52 -30.08 1.79 -19.73
N GLY A 53 -28.76 1.83 -19.90
CA GLY A 53 -28.04 2.94 -20.54
C GLY A 53 -27.63 4.08 -19.61
N GLN A 54 -27.74 3.91 -18.29
CA GLN A 54 -27.22 4.86 -17.31
C GLN A 54 -25.68 4.93 -17.36
N GLU A 55 -25.14 6.13 -17.20
CA GLU A 55 -23.69 6.35 -17.10
C GLU A 55 -23.15 5.84 -15.76
N LEU A 56 -21.98 5.20 -15.82
CA LEU A 56 -21.21 4.76 -14.67
C LEU A 56 -20.04 5.71 -14.46
N LEU A 57 -19.75 6.02 -13.20
CA LEU A 57 -18.53 6.69 -12.80
C LEU A 57 -17.50 5.62 -12.42
N ASP A 58 -16.24 5.82 -12.82
CA ASP A 58 -15.11 4.97 -12.47
C ASP A 58 -14.05 5.82 -11.76
N TYR A 59 -13.89 5.59 -10.46
CA TYR A 59 -12.86 6.21 -9.66
C TYR A 59 -11.66 5.30 -9.50
N ILE A 60 -10.51 5.76 -9.99
CA ILE A 60 -9.30 4.95 -10.07
C ILE A 60 -8.31 5.38 -8.99
N PHE A 61 -7.92 4.44 -8.13
CA PHE A 61 -6.79 4.60 -7.22
C PHE A 61 -5.54 3.96 -7.82
N ALA A 62 -4.86 4.73 -8.66
CA ALA A 62 -3.71 4.29 -9.43
C ALA A 62 -2.37 4.49 -8.71
N GLN A 63 -1.30 3.95 -9.33
CA GLN A 63 0.05 3.91 -8.78
C GLN A 63 0.57 5.25 -8.26
N GLU A 64 0.44 6.29 -9.07
CA GLU A 64 0.97 7.61 -8.71
C GLU A 64 0.24 8.20 -7.50
N ASP A 65 -1.04 7.88 -7.29
CA ASP A 65 -1.82 8.43 -6.20
C ASP A 65 -1.58 7.72 -4.88
N TYR A 66 -1.54 6.38 -4.86
CA TYR A 66 -1.22 5.70 -3.61
C TYR A 66 0.24 5.94 -3.21
N LYS A 67 1.18 6.03 -4.16
CA LYS A 67 2.58 6.39 -3.86
C LYS A 67 2.69 7.76 -3.23
N ARG A 68 1.98 8.76 -3.76
CA ARG A 68 1.95 10.12 -3.22
C ARG A 68 1.39 10.15 -1.79
N LYS A 69 0.35 9.35 -1.51
CA LYS A 69 -0.24 9.25 -0.17
C LYS A 69 0.68 8.52 0.81
N LEU A 70 1.29 7.41 0.40
CA LEU A 70 2.29 6.67 1.18
C LEU A 70 3.51 7.54 1.50
N ALA A 71 4.03 8.30 0.54
CA ALA A 71 5.16 9.19 0.75
C ALA A 71 4.91 10.31 1.79
N LYS A 72 3.64 10.70 1.98
CA LYS A 72 3.25 11.63 3.05
C LYS A 72 3.09 10.94 4.41
N ALA A 73 2.67 9.67 4.41
CA ALA A 73 2.36 8.92 5.63
C ALA A 73 3.58 8.23 6.25
N ILE A 74 4.52 7.75 5.43
CA ILE A 74 5.68 6.98 5.87
C ILE A 74 6.87 7.91 6.11
N GLN A 75 7.37 7.91 7.34
CA GLN A 75 8.66 8.51 7.67
C GLN A 75 9.60 7.45 8.21
N PHE A 76 10.89 7.60 7.89
CA PHE A 76 11.91 6.65 8.31
C PHE A 76 13.14 7.38 8.84
N LYS A 77 13.71 6.84 9.91
CA LYS A 77 15.04 7.22 10.40
C LYS A 77 15.74 6.02 11.00
N LYS A 78 17.07 6.09 11.01
CA LYS A 78 17.92 5.12 11.70
C LYS A 78 18.35 5.67 13.06
N SER A 79 18.58 4.78 14.00
CA SER A 79 19.17 5.10 15.30
C SER A 79 19.98 3.92 15.82
N ILE A 80 20.91 4.17 16.73
CA ILE A 80 21.62 3.10 17.44
C ILE A 80 20.99 2.93 18.82
N LYS A 81 20.63 1.69 19.17
CA LYS A 81 20.09 1.32 20.48
C LYS A 81 20.78 0.05 20.93
N ASN A 82 21.37 0.04 22.12
CA ASN A 82 22.11 -1.11 22.67
C ASN A 82 23.15 -1.71 21.70
N ASN A 83 23.86 -0.84 20.96
CA ASN A 83 24.86 -1.22 19.96
C ASN A 83 24.30 -1.97 18.72
N GLU A 84 23.00 -1.88 18.48
CA GLU A 84 22.34 -2.39 17.28
C GLU A 84 21.75 -1.24 16.47
N LEU A 85 21.82 -1.35 15.14
CA LEU A 85 21.15 -0.43 14.22
C LEU A 85 19.65 -0.72 14.21
N ILE A 86 18.84 0.28 14.55
CA ILE A 86 17.39 0.23 14.58
C ILE A 86 16.82 1.18 13.53
N GLY A 87 15.91 0.67 12.70
CA GLY A 87 15.05 1.45 11.84
C GLY A 87 13.79 1.85 12.59
N GLN A 88 13.46 3.14 12.59
CA GLN A 88 12.22 3.67 13.16
C GLN A 88 11.32 4.12 12.01
N ILE A 89 10.18 3.45 11.87
CA ILE A 89 9.16 3.77 10.87
C ILE A 89 8.02 4.48 11.59
N ALA A 90 7.78 5.75 11.25
CA ALA A 90 6.62 6.47 11.77
C ALA A 90 5.48 6.44 10.73
N LEU A 91 4.29 6.03 11.19
CA LEU A 91 3.05 5.91 10.42
C LEU A 91 1.92 6.45 11.28
N ASP A 92 1.23 7.48 10.79
CA ASP A 92 0.02 8.01 11.43
C ASP A 92 0.17 8.27 12.95
N GLY A 93 1.29 8.90 13.32
CA GLY A 93 1.62 9.20 14.72
C GLY A 93 2.11 8.01 15.56
N GLN A 94 2.08 6.79 15.04
CA GLN A 94 2.68 5.61 15.67
C GLN A 94 4.11 5.39 15.18
N THR A 95 4.97 4.83 16.02
CA THR A 95 6.36 4.49 15.66
C THR A 95 6.59 3.00 15.85
N TYR A 96 7.15 2.38 14.82
CA TYR A 96 7.53 0.97 14.78
C TYR A 96 9.05 0.86 14.74
N GLU A 97 9.61 -0.05 15.51
CA GLU A 97 11.05 -0.33 15.51
C GLU A 97 11.33 -1.65 14.79
N VAL A 98 12.32 -1.64 13.90
CA VAL A 98 12.81 -2.83 13.19
C VAL A 98 14.30 -2.97 13.47
N ASN A 99 14.73 -4.16 13.88
CA ASN A 99 16.14 -4.45 14.07
C ASN A 99 16.83 -4.62 12.72
N LEU A 100 17.83 -3.79 12.43
CA LEU A 100 18.58 -3.80 11.18
C LEU A 100 19.97 -4.43 11.33
N GLY A 101 20.27 -5.07 12.46
CA GLY A 101 21.59 -5.62 12.78
C GLY A 101 22.09 -6.66 11.76
N ALA A 102 21.18 -7.47 11.19
CA ALA A 102 21.53 -8.39 10.11
C ALA A 102 22.02 -7.63 8.86
N TYR A 103 21.28 -6.62 8.41
CA TYR A 103 21.68 -5.78 7.28
C TYR A 103 22.95 -4.98 7.58
N GLN A 104 23.11 -4.48 8.81
CA GLN A 104 24.32 -3.79 9.23
C GLN A 104 25.55 -4.70 9.13
N LYS A 105 25.42 -5.97 9.53
CA LYS A 105 26.48 -6.96 9.43
C LYS A 105 26.84 -7.30 7.98
N ASP A 106 25.85 -7.42 7.11
CA ASP A 106 26.04 -7.87 5.73
C ASP A 106 26.51 -6.74 4.79
N TYR A 107 26.07 -5.50 5.03
CA TYR A 107 26.29 -4.38 4.12
C TYR A 107 27.12 -3.23 4.70
N GLY A 108 27.14 -3.07 6.03
CA GLY A 108 27.66 -1.87 6.71
C GLY A 108 26.57 -0.82 6.94
N GLU A 109 26.64 -0.10 8.07
CA GLU A 109 25.67 0.94 8.44
C GLU A 109 25.62 2.09 7.43
N GLU A 110 26.79 2.45 6.89
CA GLU A 110 27.00 3.56 5.97
C GLU A 110 26.27 3.38 4.63
N LYS A 111 26.08 2.12 4.22
CA LYS A 111 25.39 1.79 2.96
C LYS A 111 23.88 1.73 3.11
N ILE A 112 23.37 1.56 4.32
CA ILE A 112 21.92 1.53 4.56
C ILE A 112 21.41 2.97 4.49
N GLY A 113 20.54 3.27 3.53
CA GLY A 113 19.99 4.60 3.34
C GLY A 113 19.07 5.07 4.48
N ASN A 114 18.77 6.36 4.49
CA ASN A 114 17.74 6.96 5.35
C ASN A 114 16.36 7.02 4.67
N GLN A 115 16.18 6.23 3.60
CA GLN A 115 14.94 6.15 2.85
C GLN A 115 14.54 4.69 2.70
N LEU A 116 13.23 4.47 2.67
CA LEU A 116 12.64 3.17 2.38
C LEU A 116 12.23 3.11 0.92
N GLY A 117 12.38 1.94 0.31
CA GLY A 117 11.76 1.59 -0.94
C GLY A 117 10.36 1.02 -0.68
N TYR A 118 9.36 1.49 -1.42
CA TYR A 118 7.97 1.01 -1.36
C TYR A 118 7.24 1.34 -2.66
N GLY A 119 6.06 0.74 -2.85
CA GLY A 119 5.22 1.00 -4.04
C GLY A 119 5.61 0.21 -5.29
N GLY A 120 6.63 -0.65 -5.20
CA GLY A 120 6.97 -1.64 -6.23
C GLY A 120 6.17 -2.93 -6.10
N ILE A 121 5.81 -3.33 -4.88
CA ILE A 121 4.94 -4.46 -4.58
C ILE A 121 3.78 -3.93 -3.73
N VAL A 122 2.60 -3.86 -4.34
CA VAL A 122 1.36 -3.34 -3.77
C VAL A 122 0.24 -4.31 -4.10
N ARG A 123 -0.71 -4.46 -3.19
CA ARG A 123 -1.96 -5.19 -3.43
C ARG A 123 -3.11 -4.49 -2.74
N PHE A 124 -4.28 -4.57 -3.35
CA PHE A 124 -5.53 -4.21 -2.71
C PHE A 124 -6.28 -5.48 -2.30
N GLU A 125 -7.09 -5.38 -1.27
CA GLU A 125 -8.02 -6.43 -0.82
C GLU A 125 -9.39 -5.82 -0.53
N ALA A 126 -10.45 -6.49 -0.97
CA ALA A 126 -11.80 -6.16 -0.55
C ALA A 126 -12.17 -7.06 0.66
N VAL A 127 -11.92 -6.55 1.87
CA VAL A 127 -12.19 -7.25 3.14
C VAL A 127 -13.68 -7.16 3.50
N GLU A 128 -14.20 -7.98 4.43
CA GLU A 128 -15.64 -8.08 4.76
C GLU A 128 -16.36 -6.72 4.81
N GLN A 129 -15.76 -5.72 5.45
CA GLN A 129 -16.30 -4.35 5.58
C GLN A 129 -15.28 -3.30 5.10
N GLY A 130 -15.01 -3.26 3.79
CA GLY A 130 -14.25 -2.18 3.17
C GLY A 130 -13.07 -2.62 2.31
N LEU A 131 -12.14 -1.69 2.12
CA LEU A 131 -10.99 -1.83 1.23
C LEU A 131 -9.69 -1.66 2.01
N LYS A 132 -8.67 -2.43 1.65
CA LYS A 132 -7.35 -2.37 2.27
C LYS A 132 -6.27 -2.34 1.20
N ILE A 133 -5.19 -1.61 1.47
CA ILE A 133 -3.95 -1.68 0.70
C ILE A 133 -2.87 -2.34 1.56
N VAL A 134 -2.06 -3.19 0.93
CA VAL A 134 -0.85 -3.77 1.54
C VAL A 134 0.33 -3.49 0.64
N VAL A 135 1.40 -2.96 1.24
CA VAL A 135 2.57 -2.44 0.53
C VAL A 135 3.82 -3.06 1.13
N ALA A 136 4.62 -3.74 0.32
CA ALA A 136 5.92 -4.20 0.75
C ALA A 136 6.87 -3.01 0.93
N VAL A 137 7.63 -3.03 2.01
CA VAL A 137 8.60 -2.00 2.37
C VAL A 137 9.98 -2.63 2.49
N GLY A 138 10.98 -1.97 1.94
CA GLY A 138 12.37 -2.41 1.98
C GLY A 138 13.35 -1.30 2.29
N LEU A 139 14.54 -1.67 2.76
CA LEU A 139 15.67 -0.77 2.92
C LEU A 139 16.33 -0.50 1.57
N VAL A 140 16.57 0.76 1.27
CA VAL A 140 17.46 1.13 0.16
C VAL A 140 18.90 0.98 0.65
N ILE A 141 19.67 0.12 0.00
CA ILE A 141 21.08 -0.15 0.36
C ILE A 141 21.97 0.19 -0.83
N GLU A 142 23.02 0.98 -0.60
CA GLU A 142 23.98 1.35 -1.63
C GLU A 142 24.65 0.10 -2.24
N GLY A 143 24.68 0.04 -3.58
CA GLY A 143 25.23 -1.10 -4.32
C GLY A 143 24.28 -2.30 -4.45
N VAL A 144 23.05 -2.21 -3.92
CA VAL A 144 22.02 -3.23 -4.09
C VAL A 144 20.93 -2.69 -5.02
N ALA A 145 20.61 -3.47 -6.07
CA ALA A 145 19.69 -3.03 -7.12
C ALA A 145 18.24 -2.88 -6.64
N GLU A 146 17.82 -3.72 -5.69
CA GLU A 146 16.43 -3.76 -5.20
C GLU A 146 16.38 -3.48 -3.69
N PRO A 147 15.33 -2.79 -3.20
CA PRO A 147 15.13 -2.61 -1.76
C PRO A 147 15.05 -3.96 -1.03
N GLN A 148 15.76 -4.06 0.09
CA GLN A 148 15.77 -5.29 0.88
C GLN A 148 14.58 -5.32 1.82
N TYR A 149 13.67 -6.28 1.63
CA TYR A 149 12.40 -6.39 2.34
C TYR A 149 12.57 -6.41 3.85
N ILE A 150 11.80 -5.58 4.56
CA ILE A 150 11.79 -5.50 6.04
C ILE A 150 10.39 -5.64 6.64
N GLY A 151 9.35 -5.68 5.81
CA GLY A 151 7.97 -5.82 6.27
C GLY A 151 6.95 -5.18 5.34
N GLU A 152 5.72 -5.13 5.82
CA GLU A 152 4.57 -4.61 5.09
C GLU A 152 3.92 -3.44 5.84
N VAL A 153 3.47 -2.45 5.08
CA VAL A 153 2.50 -1.45 5.55
C VAL A 153 1.12 -1.87 5.08
N GLU A 154 0.19 -2.00 6.04
CA GLU A 154 -1.23 -2.15 5.77
C GLU A 154 -1.94 -0.84 6.09
N ALA A 155 -2.93 -0.46 5.28
CA ALA A 155 -3.78 0.71 5.55
C ALA A 155 -5.20 0.47 5.04
N LYS A 156 -6.19 1.02 5.75
CA LYS A 156 -7.56 1.12 5.27
C LYS A 156 -7.60 2.09 4.10
N VAL A 157 -8.32 1.70 3.04
CA VAL A 157 -8.65 2.57 1.92
C VAL A 157 -10.09 3.03 2.10
N THR A 158 -10.29 4.34 2.04
CA THR A 158 -11.61 4.96 1.95
C THR A 158 -11.65 5.82 0.69
N TYR A 159 -12.83 6.13 0.19
CA TYR A 159 -13.02 7.16 -0.83
C TYR A 159 -14.24 8.01 -0.48
N SER A 160 -14.30 9.24 -0.99
CA SER A 160 -15.46 10.12 -0.82
C SER A 160 -16.41 10.01 -2.02
N PRO A 161 -17.66 10.49 -1.90
CA PRO A 161 -18.61 10.57 -3.03
C PRO A 161 -18.11 11.40 -4.22
N GLU A 162 -17.06 12.21 -4.05
CA GLU A 162 -16.37 12.92 -5.14
C GLU A 162 -15.24 12.09 -5.80
N GLY A 163 -15.08 10.83 -5.41
CA GLY A 163 -14.05 9.93 -5.94
C GLY A 163 -12.66 10.09 -5.33
N ILE A 164 -12.54 10.76 -4.18
CA ILE A 164 -11.24 11.07 -3.58
C ILE A 164 -10.83 9.98 -2.61
N PHE A 165 -9.85 9.15 -3.01
CA PHE A 165 -9.28 8.12 -2.14
C PHE A 165 -8.45 8.69 -0.99
N ALA A 166 -8.47 8.04 0.17
CA ALA A 166 -7.62 8.31 1.31
C ALA A 166 -7.09 7.01 1.93
N LEU A 167 -6.00 7.14 2.69
CA LEU A 167 -5.39 6.05 3.45
C LEU A 167 -5.40 6.42 4.93
N GLY A 168 -5.80 5.48 5.77
CA GLY A 168 -5.84 5.63 7.22
C GLY A 168 -5.64 4.29 7.93
N ASP A 169 -5.71 4.29 9.26
CA ASP A 169 -5.56 3.09 10.10
C ASP A 169 -4.28 2.29 9.77
N PHE A 170 -3.17 3.02 9.62
CA PHE A 170 -1.90 2.43 9.20
C PHE A 170 -1.33 1.46 10.24
N GLN A 171 -0.83 0.32 9.75
CA GLN A 171 -0.10 -0.65 10.55
C GLN A 171 1.17 -1.09 9.83
N PHE A 172 2.24 -1.31 10.58
CA PHE A 172 3.44 -1.95 10.07
C PHE A 172 3.62 -3.35 10.65
N ARG A 173 3.95 -4.32 9.80
CA ARG A 173 4.26 -5.69 10.17
C ARG A 173 5.68 -6.02 9.75
N ALA A 174 6.57 -6.13 10.73
CA ALA A 174 7.95 -6.53 10.52
C ALA A 174 8.05 -8.03 10.18
N VAL A 175 9.16 -8.41 9.54
CA VAL A 175 9.56 -9.80 9.27
C VAL A 175 10.45 -10.32 10.38
#